data_AF-A0A2J8N0L2-F1
#
_entry.id   AF-A0A2J8N0L2-F1
#
_cell.length_a   1.000
_cell.length_b   1.000
_cell.length_c   1.000
_cell.angle_alpha   90.00
_cell.angle_beta   90.00
_cell.angle_gamma   90.00
#
_symmetry.space_group_name_H-M   'P 1'
#
loop_
_entity.id
_entity.type
_entity.pdbx_description
1 polymer ?
#
loop_
_entity_poly.entity_id
_entity_poly.type
_entity_poly.pdbx_seq_one_letter_code
_entity_poly.pdbx_strand_id
1 'polypeptide(L)'
;PEEDSSKKSLKTKKPQQILLPEKINEQLALLETHLLKLTKQYVTSELSGGEDPIFLYPVVLNWSVKGAVKEVMKFKQKPRFLEFFTQVMLKCMNEEKFHLMVEVTTPVHDFLKRRNESLLGLIKVKYKDSALNKKANKSLKFKAAVMEIGRSAEMQQRIRSKKKETLRDFIFKNPAISEMVAHERNRRTSVRKAAQRYLMDYLNPLILSYVKRKRFHRLSLEEMPWRAQMNLYLAGAHFNLVLQKLWERTEMKFGTSHMMVRHF
;
A
#
# COMPACT_ATOMS: atom_id res chain seq x y z
N PRO A 1 13.29 -7.88 -87.75
CA PRO A 1 12.28 -8.01 -88.82
C PRO A 1 10.97 -8.53 -88.24
N GLU A 2 9.96 -7.66 -88.32
CA GLU A 2 8.50 -7.86 -88.33
C GLU A 2 8.09 -9.25 -88.87
N GLU A 3 6.95 -9.87 -88.58
CA GLU A 3 5.65 -9.58 -87.94
C GLU A 3 5.04 -11.00 -87.80
N ASP A 4 4.27 -11.32 -86.74
CA ASP A 4 2.89 -11.80 -86.94
C ASP A 4 2.14 -12.09 -85.63
N SER A 5 0.84 -11.83 -85.70
CA SER A 5 -0.09 -11.65 -84.60
C SER A 5 -0.66 -12.95 -84.00
N SER A 6 -1.05 -12.93 -82.71
CA SER A 6 -2.26 -13.64 -82.28
C SER A 6 -2.86 -13.10 -80.98
N LYS A 7 -3.96 -12.36 -81.16
CA LYS A 7 -5.15 -12.15 -80.31
C LYS A 7 -5.19 -12.86 -78.93
N LYS A 8 -5.51 -12.09 -77.88
CA LYS A 8 -6.74 -12.27 -77.07
C LYS A 8 -6.99 -11.17 -76.03
N SER A 9 -8.27 -10.91 -75.85
CA SER A 9 -8.98 -9.98 -74.96
C SER A 9 -8.45 -9.85 -73.53
N LEU A 10 -8.67 -8.69 -72.89
CA LEU A 10 -9.27 -8.61 -71.55
C LEU A 10 -9.68 -7.16 -71.20
N LYS A 11 -10.99 -6.90 -71.33
CA LYS A 11 -11.66 -5.88 -70.52
C LYS A 11 -11.68 -6.40 -69.08
N THR A 12 -11.09 -5.66 -68.14
CA THR A 12 -11.54 -5.63 -66.74
C THR A 12 -11.21 -4.26 -66.14
N LYS A 13 -12.14 -3.31 -66.28
CA LYS A 13 -12.23 -2.18 -65.34
C LYS A 13 -12.72 -2.75 -64.01
N LYS A 14 -11.86 -2.76 -62.97
CA LYS A 14 -12.31 -2.93 -61.58
C LYS A 14 -13.22 -1.76 -61.23
N PRO A 15 -14.47 -1.98 -60.80
CA PRO A 15 -15.17 -0.92 -60.07
C PRO A 15 -14.53 -0.84 -58.69
N GLN A 16 -14.00 0.34 -58.35
CA GLN A 16 -13.70 0.71 -56.98
C GLN A 16 -15.02 0.59 -56.20
N GLN A 17 -15.17 -0.46 -55.39
CA GLN A 17 -16.26 -0.57 -54.43
C GLN A 17 -16.02 0.50 -53.37
N ILE A 18 -16.60 1.69 -53.59
CA ILE A 18 -16.87 2.62 -52.50
C ILE A 18 -17.93 1.92 -51.65
N LEU A 19 -17.49 1.29 -50.57
CA LEU A 19 -18.38 0.63 -49.61
C LEU A 19 -19.38 1.69 -49.12
N LEU A 20 -20.68 1.43 -49.26
CA LEU A 20 -21.72 2.35 -48.79
C LEU A 20 -21.49 2.68 -47.30
N PRO A 21 -21.63 3.95 -46.87
CA PRO A 21 -21.45 4.34 -45.47
C PRO A 21 -22.24 3.50 -44.47
N GLU A 22 -23.43 3.01 -44.87
CA GLU A 22 -24.27 2.14 -44.05
C GLU A 22 -23.67 0.74 -43.83
N LYS A 23 -23.04 0.14 -44.85
CA LYS A 23 -22.32 -1.13 -44.69
C LYS A 23 -21.08 -0.98 -43.82
N ILE A 24 -20.40 0.17 -43.90
CA ILE A 24 -19.27 0.48 -43.02
C ILE A 24 -19.75 0.59 -41.56
N ASN A 25 -20.88 1.27 -41.32
CA ASN A 25 -21.49 1.37 -40.00
C ASN A 25 -21.96 0.02 -39.45
N GLU A 26 -22.56 -0.84 -40.28
CA GLU A 26 -22.93 -2.21 -39.89
C GLU A 26 -21.71 -3.06 -39.54
N GLN A 27 -20.64 -2.96 -40.33
CA GLN A 27 -19.38 -3.65 -40.02
C GLN A 27 -18.72 -3.11 -38.76
N LEU A 28 -18.78 -1.80 -38.51
CA LEU A 28 -18.33 -1.17 -37.26
C LEU A 28 -19.13 -1.66 -36.06
N ALA A 29 -20.46 -1.72 -36.16
CA ALA A 29 -21.33 -2.23 -35.10
C ALA A 29 -21.10 -3.73 -34.85
N LEU A 30 -20.86 -4.53 -35.89
CA LEU A 30 -20.49 -5.94 -35.76
C LEU A 30 -19.13 -6.10 -35.07
N LEU A 31 -18.17 -5.24 -35.40
CA LEU A 31 -16.84 -5.26 -34.81
C LEU A 31 -16.90 -4.81 -33.34
N GLU A 32 -17.65 -3.76 -33.02
CA GLU A 32 -17.94 -3.32 -31.65
C GLU A 32 -18.59 -4.44 -30.83
N THR A 33 -19.61 -5.12 -31.35
CA THR A 33 -20.28 -6.22 -30.65
C THR A 33 -19.37 -7.43 -30.44
N HIS A 34 -18.52 -7.77 -31.41
CA HIS A 34 -17.50 -8.81 -31.26
C HIS A 34 -16.45 -8.45 -30.21
N LEU A 35 -15.95 -7.20 -30.23
CA LEU A 35 -14.99 -6.69 -29.26
C LEU A 35 -15.60 -6.67 -27.85
N LEU A 36 -16.89 -6.29 -27.73
CA LEU A 36 -17.66 -6.34 -26.49
C LEU A 36 -17.85 -7.77 -25.98
N LYS A 37 -18.03 -8.74 -26.87
CA LYS A 37 -18.19 -10.17 -26.51
C LYS A 37 -16.88 -10.77 -26.00
N LEU A 38 -15.76 -10.46 -26.67
CA LEU A 38 -14.42 -10.89 -26.26
C LEU A 38 -14.01 -10.26 -24.92
N THR A 39 -14.33 -8.97 -24.71
CA THR A 39 -14.04 -8.29 -23.44
C THR A 39 -14.96 -8.76 -22.31
N LYS A 40 -16.24 -9.07 -22.56
CA LYS A 40 -17.14 -9.62 -21.53
C LYS A 40 -16.73 -11.00 -21.01
N GLN A 41 -16.19 -11.88 -21.85
CA GLN A 41 -15.76 -13.22 -21.42
C GLN A 41 -14.57 -13.21 -20.44
N TYR A 42 -13.80 -12.12 -20.38
CA TYR A 42 -12.66 -11.97 -19.46
C TYR A 42 -13.02 -11.27 -18.12
N VAL A 43 -14.25 -10.77 -17.97
CA VAL A 43 -14.64 -9.85 -16.88
C VAL A 43 -15.25 -10.56 -15.65
N THR A 44 -15.45 -11.87 -15.64
CA THR A 44 -16.38 -12.51 -14.68
C THR A 44 -15.76 -13.40 -13.59
N SER A 45 -14.47 -13.26 -13.28
CA SER A 45 -13.91 -13.90 -12.06
C SER A 45 -13.40 -12.83 -11.10
N GLU A 46 -14.09 -12.65 -9.97
CA GLU A 46 -13.54 -11.89 -8.85
C GLU A 46 -12.22 -12.53 -8.41
N LEU A 47 -11.18 -11.73 -8.15
CA LEU A 47 -9.91 -12.24 -7.67
C LEU A 47 -10.04 -12.63 -6.20
N SER A 48 -9.38 -13.71 -5.77
CA SER A 48 -9.34 -14.11 -4.37
C SER A 48 -8.34 -13.29 -3.54
N GLY A 49 -7.35 -12.66 -4.21
CA GLY A 49 -6.18 -12.05 -3.57
C GLY A 49 -5.04 -13.04 -3.33
N GLY A 50 -5.25 -14.32 -3.64
CA GLY A 50 -4.23 -15.37 -3.60
C GLY A 50 -3.34 -15.39 -4.83
N GLU A 51 -3.82 -14.86 -5.95
CA GLU A 51 -3.21 -14.90 -7.27
C GLU A 51 -1.91 -14.09 -7.37
N ASP A 52 -1.26 -14.16 -8.53
CA ASP A 52 -0.14 -13.29 -8.88
C ASP A 52 -0.65 -11.85 -9.11
N PRO A 53 -0.01 -10.81 -8.55
CA PRO A 53 -0.38 -9.41 -8.78
C PRO A 53 -0.44 -9.00 -10.26
N ILE A 54 0.20 -9.71 -11.20
CA ILE A 54 0.12 -9.43 -12.63
C ILE A 54 -1.33 -9.37 -13.16
N PHE A 55 -2.24 -10.13 -12.55
CA PHE A 55 -3.66 -10.13 -12.92
C PHE A 55 -4.40 -8.85 -12.54
N LEU A 56 -3.79 -7.95 -11.75
CA LEU A 56 -4.37 -6.64 -11.45
C LEU A 56 -4.29 -5.67 -12.64
N TYR A 57 -3.39 -5.89 -13.60
CA TYR A 57 -3.24 -4.99 -14.75
C TYR A 57 -4.53 -4.82 -15.58
N PRO A 58 -5.20 -5.91 -16.05
CA PRO A 58 -6.47 -5.78 -16.75
C PRO A 58 -7.60 -5.22 -15.86
N VAL A 59 -7.54 -5.46 -14.55
CA VAL A 59 -8.52 -4.91 -13.59
C VAL A 59 -8.40 -3.38 -13.52
N VAL A 60 -7.19 -2.87 -13.31
CA VAL A 60 -6.96 -1.42 -13.21
C VAL A 60 -7.31 -0.70 -14.51
N LEU A 61 -6.95 -1.28 -15.66
CA LEU A 61 -7.26 -0.69 -16.97
C LEU A 61 -8.75 -0.71 -17.30
N ASN A 62 -9.39 -1.87 -17.17
CA ASN A 62 -10.69 -2.10 -17.80
C ASN A 62 -11.89 -1.95 -16.84
N TRP A 63 -11.70 -2.07 -15.53
CA TRP A 63 -12.81 -2.03 -14.57
C TRP A 63 -13.12 -0.62 -14.09
N SER A 64 -14.32 -0.39 -13.57
CA SER A 64 -14.65 0.90 -12.91
C SER A 64 -13.69 1.18 -11.74
N VAL A 65 -13.47 2.47 -11.42
CA VAL A 65 -12.62 2.85 -10.27
C VAL A 65 -13.01 2.12 -8.99
N LYS A 66 -14.30 2.07 -8.66
CA LYS A 66 -14.79 1.36 -7.46
C LYS A 66 -14.48 -0.14 -7.50
N GLY A 67 -14.66 -0.78 -8.66
CA GLY A 67 -14.32 -2.19 -8.85
C GLY A 67 -12.82 -2.45 -8.73
N ALA A 68 -12.00 -1.62 -9.37
CA ALA A 68 -10.55 -1.72 -9.31
C ALA A 68 -10.01 -1.54 -7.89
N VAL A 69 -10.52 -0.57 -7.13
CA VAL A 69 -10.18 -0.41 -5.70
C VAL A 69 -10.50 -1.69 -4.94
N LYS A 70 -11.71 -2.25 -5.09
CA LYS A 70 -12.13 -3.46 -4.36
C LYS A 70 -11.15 -4.61 -4.59
N GLU A 71 -10.79 -4.88 -5.84
CA GLU A 71 -9.89 -5.98 -6.19
C GLU A 71 -8.45 -5.72 -5.76
N VAL A 72 -7.89 -4.54 -6.04
CA VAL A 72 -6.50 -4.20 -5.66
C VAL A 72 -6.30 -4.28 -4.14
N MET A 73 -7.31 -3.91 -3.35
CA MET A 73 -7.24 -3.98 -1.88
C MET A 73 -7.13 -5.40 -1.33
N LYS A 74 -7.53 -6.43 -2.09
CA LYS A 74 -7.33 -7.85 -1.72
C LYS A 74 -5.84 -8.22 -1.69
N PHE A 75 -5.02 -7.52 -2.49
CA PHE A 75 -3.58 -7.76 -2.64
C PHE A 75 -2.72 -6.92 -1.70
N LYS A 76 -3.29 -6.23 -0.69
CA LYS A 76 -2.53 -5.30 0.19
C LYS A 76 -1.27 -5.87 0.86
N GLN A 77 -1.21 -7.19 1.07
CA GLN A 77 -0.06 -7.87 1.67
C GLN A 77 0.95 -8.41 0.64
N LYS A 78 0.63 -8.35 -0.66
CA LYS A 78 1.44 -8.87 -1.75
C LYS A 78 2.48 -7.85 -2.21
N PRO A 79 3.58 -8.29 -2.83
CA PRO A 79 4.50 -7.39 -3.54
C PRO A 79 3.75 -6.58 -4.61
N ARG A 80 4.29 -5.41 -4.98
CA ARG A 80 3.71 -4.51 -6.00
C ARG A 80 2.30 -3.99 -5.71
N PHE A 81 1.72 -4.24 -4.54
CA PHE A 81 0.42 -3.65 -4.16
C PHE A 81 0.39 -2.13 -4.38
N LEU A 82 1.44 -1.43 -3.93
CA LEU A 82 1.48 0.03 -4.00
C LEU A 82 1.53 0.54 -5.44
N GLU A 83 2.17 -0.19 -6.35
CA GLU A 83 2.17 0.13 -7.77
C GLU A 83 0.75 0.15 -8.34
N PHE A 84 0.02 -0.96 -8.18
CA PHE A 84 -1.36 -1.06 -8.69
C PHE A 84 -2.30 -0.09 -7.99
N PHE A 85 -2.11 0.14 -6.69
CA PHE A 85 -2.89 1.13 -5.96
C PHE A 85 -2.66 2.54 -6.52
N THR A 86 -1.40 2.91 -6.80
CA THR A 86 -1.06 4.20 -7.42
C THR A 86 -1.64 4.33 -8.83
N GLN A 87 -1.71 3.24 -9.62
CA GLN A 87 -2.38 3.25 -10.92
C GLN A 87 -3.90 3.47 -10.79
N VAL A 88 -4.55 2.88 -9.78
CA VAL A 88 -5.95 3.17 -9.47
C VAL A 88 -6.13 4.63 -9.06
N MET A 89 -5.18 5.21 -8.30
CA MET A 89 -5.21 6.63 -7.99
C MET A 89 -5.11 7.50 -9.24
N LEU A 90 -4.21 7.18 -10.18
CA LEU A 90 -4.17 7.90 -11.46
C LEU A 90 -5.51 7.84 -12.19
N LYS A 91 -6.17 6.67 -12.18
CA LYS A 91 -7.52 6.52 -12.74
C LYS A 91 -8.54 7.41 -12.02
N CYS A 92 -8.48 7.50 -10.69
CA CYS A 92 -9.32 8.44 -9.93
C CYS A 92 -9.06 9.90 -10.32
N MET A 93 -7.81 10.29 -10.61
CA MET A 93 -7.50 11.66 -11.08
C MET A 93 -8.15 11.91 -12.45
N ASN A 94 -8.00 10.98 -13.39
CA ASN A 94 -8.52 11.12 -14.75
C ASN A 94 -10.05 11.13 -14.81
N GLU A 95 -10.71 10.37 -13.93
CA GLU A 95 -12.18 10.32 -13.83
C GLU A 95 -12.76 11.31 -12.81
N GLU A 96 -11.94 12.24 -12.31
CA GLU A 96 -12.28 13.27 -11.32
C GLU A 96 -12.94 12.73 -10.04
N LYS A 97 -12.61 11.49 -9.65
CA LYS A 97 -13.10 10.83 -8.43
C LYS A 97 -12.29 11.23 -7.20
N PHE A 98 -12.10 12.54 -6.97
CA PHE A 98 -11.22 13.06 -5.92
C PHE A 98 -11.67 12.66 -4.51
N HIS A 99 -12.97 12.71 -4.22
CA HIS A 99 -13.52 12.27 -2.93
C HIS A 99 -13.21 10.80 -2.64
N LEU A 100 -13.44 9.93 -3.62
CA LEU A 100 -13.15 8.50 -3.50
C LEU A 100 -11.66 8.26 -3.30
N MET A 101 -10.78 8.98 -4.02
CA MET A 101 -9.33 8.89 -3.81
C MET A 101 -8.93 9.14 -2.35
N VAL A 102 -9.43 10.23 -1.75
CA VAL A 102 -9.10 10.58 -0.36
C VAL A 102 -9.61 9.51 0.61
N GLU A 103 -10.84 9.03 0.40
CA GLU A 103 -11.45 7.97 1.20
C GLU A 103 -10.61 6.69 1.19
N VAL A 104 -10.25 6.19 0.00
CA VAL A 104 -9.55 4.90 -0.13
C VAL A 104 -8.07 4.98 0.25
N THR A 105 -7.47 6.17 0.19
CA THR A 105 -6.06 6.38 0.51
C THR A 105 -5.78 6.32 2.01
N THR A 106 -6.72 6.80 2.83
CA THR A 106 -6.58 6.82 4.30
C THR A 106 -6.25 5.44 4.90
N PRO A 107 -7.04 4.36 4.66
CA PRO A 107 -6.74 3.04 5.21
C PRO A 107 -5.44 2.43 4.65
N VAL A 108 -5.04 2.80 3.43
CA VAL A 108 -3.76 2.38 2.85
C VAL A 108 -2.59 3.05 3.56
N HIS A 109 -2.68 4.34 3.86
CA HIS A 109 -1.65 5.05 4.61
C HIS A 109 -1.44 4.43 6.01
N ASP A 110 -2.54 4.15 6.71
CA ASP A 110 -2.51 3.49 8.03
C ASP A 110 -1.95 2.06 7.97
N PHE A 111 -2.26 1.33 6.91
CA PHE A 111 -1.71 0.00 6.68
C PHE A 111 -0.19 0.06 6.46
N LEU A 112 0.28 0.94 5.57
CA LEU A 112 1.70 1.10 5.28
C LEU A 112 2.48 1.56 6.52
N LYS A 113 1.92 2.49 7.31
CA LYS A 113 2.50 2.95 8.57
C LYS A 113 2.69 1.79 9.55
N ARG A 114 1.62 1.05 9.85
CA ARG A 114 1.67 -0.11 10.77
C ARG A 114 2.64 -1.19 10.29
N ARG A 115 2.66 -1.48 8.99
CA ARG A 115 3.58 -2.46 8.39
C ARG A 115 5.03 -2.02 8.57
N ASN A 116 5.33 -0.74 8.32
CA ASN A 116 6.68 -0.19 8.45
C ASN A 116 7.15 -0.17 9.92
N GLU A 117 6.29 0.23 10.86
CA GLU A 117 6.58 0.18 12.29
C GLU A 117 6.84 -1.26 12.78
N SER A 118 6.08 -2.23 12.27
CA SER A 118 6.27 -3.66 12.56
C SER A 118 7.62 -4.18 12.06
N LEU A 119 8.00 -3.82 10.82
CA LEU A 119 9.30 -4.17 10.25
C LEU A 119 10.45 -3.56 11.03
N LEU A 120 10.34 -2.31 11.47
CA LEU A 120 11.37 -1.65 12.26
C LEU A 120 11.39 -2.08 13.74
N GLY A 121 10.41 -2.88 14.19
CA GLY A 121 10.29 -3.28 15.59
C GLY A 121 9.96 -2.12 16.54
N LEU A 122 9.42 -1.03 16.00
CA LEU A 122 9.01 0.15 16.78
C LEU A 122 7.68 -0.08 17.51
N ILE A 123 6.89 -1.07 17.06
CA ILE A 123 5.69 -1.52 17.76
C ILE A 123 6.10 -2.38 18.98
N LYS A 124 6.20 -1.73 20.14
CA LYS A 124 5.93 -2.42 21.41
C LYS A 124 4.45 -2.74 21.40
N VAL A 125 4.12 -4.02 21.24
CA VAL A 125 2.75 -4.55 21.29
C VAL A 125 2.05 -4.04 22.55
N LYS A 126 1.22 -3.01 22.41
CA LYS A 126 0.05 -2.79 23.27
C LYS A 126 -1.13 -3.40 22.52
N TYR A 127 -1.26 -4.71 22.60
CA TYR A 127 -2.46 -5.40 22.16
C TYR A 127 -3.50 -5.23 23.26
N LYS A 128 -4.41 -4.29 23.09
CA LYS A 128 -5.80 -4.31 23.59
C LYS A 128 -6.52 -3.17 22.90
N ASP A 129 -7.30 -3.51 21.88
CA ASP A 129 -8.57 -2.84 21.56
C ASP A 129 -9.36 -3.75 20.62
N SER A 130 -9.92 -4.82 21.19
CA SER A 130 -11.24 -5.30 20.78
C SER A 130 -12.17 -5.21 21.98
N ALA A 131 -12.85 -4.07 22.10
CA ALA A 131 -14.12 -3.97 22.78
C ALA A 131 -14.75 -2.61 22.46
N LEU A 132 -15.81 -2.67 21.65
CA LEU A 132 -17.00 -1.84 21.79
C LEU A 132 -16.90 -0.36 21.39
N ASN A 133 -17.59 -0.08 20.29
CA ASN A 133 -18.33 1.17 20.09
C ASN A 133 -18.88 1.73 21.40
N LYS A 134 -18.54 2.99 21.73
CA LYS A 134 -19.43 3.99 22.33
C LYS A 134 -18.77 5.38 22.33
N LYS A 135 -19.39 6.27 21.55
CA LYS A 135 -19.59 7.72 21.73
C LYS A 135 -18.61 8.52 22.61
N ALA A 136 -18.16 9.61 21.98
CA ALA A 136 -18.23 10.99 22.46
C ALA A 136 -17.11 11.56 23.36
N ASN A 137 -16.46 12.60 22.79
CA ASN A 137 -16.12 13.90 23.37
C ASN A 137 -15.17 14.02 24.58
N LYS A 138 -14.14 14.86 24.34
CA LYS A 138 -13.49 15.83 25.26
C LYS A 138 -12.84 15.28 26.55
N SER A 139 -11.51 15.31 26.60
CA SER A 139 -10.80 16.43 27.26
C SER A 139 -9.29 16.17 27.26
N LEU A 140 -8.58 17.07 26.58
CA LEU A 140 -7.15 17.28 26.75
C LEU A 140 -6.95 18.15 28.00
N LYS A 141 -5.89 17.82 28.75
CA LYS A 141 -5.24 18.57 29.85
C LYS A 141 -5.63 18.11 31.26
N PHE A 142 -4.60 18.12 32.13
CA PHE A 142 -4.55 17.77 33.56
C PHE A 142 -4.28 16.30 33.92
N LYS A 143 -3.08 15.81 33.56
CA LYS A 143 -2.48 14.64 34.26
C LYS A 143 -0.95 14.64 34.29
N ALA A 144 -0.32 15.83 34.28
CA ALA A 144 1.13 15.97 34.30
C ALA A 144 1.70 16.39 35.67
N ALA A 145 0.90 17.03 36.54
CA ALA A 145 1.45 17.71 37.74
C ALA A 145 1.39 16.91 39.07
N VAL A 146 0.83 15.69 39.10
CA VAL A 146 0.69 14.90 40.35
C VAL A 146 1.53 13.61 40.35
N MET A 147 2.39 13.42 39.34
CA MET A 147 3.16 12.17 39.16
C MET A 147 4.66 12.27 39.50
N GLU A 148 5.14 13.40 40.04
CA GLU A 148 6.57 13.69 40.18
C GLU A 148 7.21 13.30 41.54
N ILE A 149 6.45 12.97 42.59
CA ILE A 149 7.05 12.71 43.94
C ILE A 149 7.04 11.22 44.36
N GLY A 150 6.40 10.32 43.60
CA GLY A 150 6.28 8.90 43.96
C GLY A 150 7.11 7.89 43.15
N ARG A 151 7.86 8.31 42.13
CA ARG A 151 8.35 7.39 41.07
C ARG A 151 9.85 7.09 41.04
N SER A 152 10.63 7.43 42.07
CA SER A 152 12.08 7.20 42.01
C SER A 152 12.51 5.78 42.43
N ALA A 153 11.79 5.12 43.35
CA ALA A 153 12.22 3.81 43.86
C ALA A 153 11.83 2.62 42.95
N GLU A 154 10.59 2.57 42.45
CA GLU A 154 10.09 1.43 41.64
C GLU A 154 10.64 1.42 40.20
N MET A 155 10.89 2.61 39.63
CA MET A 155 11.46 2.73 38.28
C MET A 155 12.93 2.28 38.26
N GLN A 156 13.69 2.54 39.34
CA GLN A 156 15.06 2.04 39.46
C GLN A 156 15.13 0.52 39.67
N GLN A 157 14.17 -0.08 40.37
CA GLN A 157 14.11 -1.54 40.53
C GLN A 157 13.75 -2.27 39.23
N ARG A 158 12.86 -1.73 38.38
CA ARG A 158 12.54 -2.32 37.06
C ARG A 158 13.64 -2.15 36.01
N ILE A 159 14.53 -1.17 36.17
CA ILE A 159 15.73 -1.03 35.32
C ILE A 159 16.81 -2.03 35.77
N ARG A 160 16.97 -2.28 37.08
CA ARG A 160 17.91 -3.28 37.60
C ARG A 160 17.48 -4.72 37.31
N SER A 161 16.19 -5.02 37.23
CA SER A 161 15.67 -6.37 36.94
C SER A 161 15.84 -6.84 35.48
N LYS A 162 16.41 -5.99 34.60
CA LYS A 162 16.71 -6.31 33.19
C LYS A 162 18.20 -6.38 32.87
N LYS A 163 19.07 -6.46 33.89
CA LYS A 163 20.48 -6.76 33.63
C LYS A 163 20.54 -8.18 33.08
N LYS A 164 20.68 -8.32 31.74
CA LYS A 164 20.93 -9.62 31.10
C LYS A 164 22.11 -10.24 31.85
N GLU A 165 21.83 -11.32 32.56
CA GLU A 165 22.84 -12.05 33.31
C GLU A 165 23.96 -12.41 32.34
N THR A 166 25.19 -12.13 32.74
CA THR A 166 26.37 -12.40 31.92
C THR A 166 26.96 -13.74 32.30
N LEU A 167 27.82 -14.30 31.43
CA LEU A 167 28.60 -15.48 31.77
C LEU A 167 29.43 -15.28 33.05
N ARG A 168 29.88 -14.05 33.32
CA ARG A 168 30.58 -13.69 34.56
C ARG A 168 29.68 -13.83 35.78
N ASP A 169 28.43 -13.38 35.67
CA ASP A 169 27.44 -13.50 36.75
C ASP A 169 27.11 -14.98 37.02
N PHE A 170 26.98 -15.80 35.97
CA PHE A 170 26.80 -17.26 36.11
C PHE A 170 27.99 -17.92 36.83
N ILE A 171 29.23 -17.57 36.45
CA ILE A 171 30.44 -18.12 37.07
C ILE A 171 30.53 -17.69 38.54
N PHE A 172 30.27 -16.41 38.83
CA PHE A 172 30.33 -15.87 40.19
C PHE A 172 29.29 -16.50 41.13
N LYS A 173 28.10 -16.84 40.61
CA LYS A 173 27.04 -17.53 41.37
C LYS A 173 27.34 -19.01 41.66
N ASN A 174 28.41 -19.56 41.08
CA ASN A 174 28.81 -20.95 41.28
C ASN A 174 30.25 -20.99 41.82
N PRO A 175 30.46 -20.93 43.15
CA PRO A 175 31.79 -20.90 43.78
C PRO A 175 32.71 -22.03 43.30
N ALA A 176 32.18 -23.25 43.21
CA ALA A 176 32.89 -24.43 42.69
C ALA A 176 33.29 -24.36 41.20
N ILE A 177 32.81 -23.38 40.45
CA ILE A 177 33.23 -23.07 39.07
C ILE A 177 34.15 -21.85 39.06
N SER A 178 33.93 -20.88 39.96
CA SER A 178 34.70 -19.65 40.08
C SER A 178 36.13 -19.89 40.60
N GLU A 179 36.30 -20.81 41.53
CA GLU A 179 37.59 -21.16 42.14
C GLU A 179 38.48 -22.02 41.23
N MET A 180 37.93 -22.55 40.12
CA MET A 180 38.66 -23.39 39.19
C MET A 180 39.61 -22.59 38.28
N VAL A 181 40.71 -23.22 37.87
CA VAL A 181 41.58 -22.67 36.82
C VAL A 181 40.81 -22.52 35.51
N ALA A 182 41.03 -21.39 34.82
CA ALA A 182 40.22 -20.96 33.67
C ALA A 182 40.09 -22.01 32.54
N HIS A 183 41.15 -22.78 32.25
CA HIS A 183 41.12 -23.79 31.20
C HIS A 183 40.17 -24.95 31.56
N GLU A 184 40.21 -25.43 32.81
CA GLU A 184 39.35 -26.50 33.29
C GLU A 184 37.89 -26.03 33.40
N ARG A 185 37.69 -24.80 33.90
CA ARG A 185 36.38 -24.13 33.93
C ARG A 185 35.73 -24.08 32.55
N ASN A 186 36.49 -23.71 31.52
CA ASN A 186 35.97 -23.54 30.16
C ASN A 186 35.68 -24.88 29.46
N ARG A 187 36.26 -26.01 29.91
CA ARG A 187 35.95 -27.35 29.39
C ARG A 187 34.59 -27.87 29.88
N ARG A 188 34.16 -27.44 31.07
CA ARG A 188 32.88 -27.86 31.66
C ARG A 188 31.70 -27.58 30.72
N THR A 189 30.88 -28.61 30.51
CA THR A 189 29.71 -28.55 29.63
C THR A 189 28.70 -27.51 30.08
N SER A 190 28.50 -27.32 31.39
CA SER A 190 27.59 -26.31 31.95
C SER A 190 28.02 -24.88 31.59
N VAL A 191 29.32 -24.58 31.69
CA VAL A 191 29.91 -23.29 31.34
C VAL A 191 29.79 -23.03 29.83
N ARG A 192 30.11 -24.03 28.99
CA ARG A 192 29.94 -23.91 27.53
C ARG A 192 28.49 -23.68 27.11
N LYS A 193 27.54 -24.43 27.69
CA LYS A 193 26.09 -24.23 27.45
C LYS A 193 25.61 -22.85 27.92
N ALA A 194 26.09 -22.38 29.07
CA ALA A 194 25.78 -21.03 29.56
C ALA A 194 26.34 -19.96 28.62
N ALA A 195 27.61 -20.07 28.22
CA ALA A 195 28.26 -19.16 27.28
C ALA A 195 27.51 -19.09 25.94
N GLN A 196 27.13 -20.24 25.38
CA GLN A 196 26.35 -20.31 24.15
C GLN A 196 24.99 -19.62 24.30
N ARG A 197 24.25 -19.88 25.39
CA ARG A 197 22.96 -19.22 25.65
C ARG A 197 23.11 -17.70 25.72
N TYR A 198 24.04 -17.21 26.53
CA TYR A 198 24.25 -15.76 26.66
C TYR A 198 24.70 -15.10 25.36
N LEU A 199 25.53 -15.80 24.57
CA LEU A 199 25.94 -15.34 23.25
C LEU A 199 24.73 -15.24 22.31
N MET A 200 23.87 -16.26 22.26
CA MET A 200 22.65 -16.25 21.46
C MET A 200 21.69 -15.15 21.93
N ASP A 201 21.50 -14.98 23.23
CA ASP A 201 20.63 -13.93 23.79
C ASP A 201 21.13 -12.51 23.46
N TYR A 202 22.44 -12.34 23.27
CA TYR A 202 23.04 -11.07 22.85
C TYR A 202 22.98 -10.86 21.33
N LEU A 203 23.35 -11.88 20.55
CA LEU A 203 23.45 -11.79 19.10
C LEU A 203 22.09 -11.84 18.40
N ASN A 204 21.15 -12.67 18.88
CA ASN A 204 19.85 -12.86 18.21
C ASN A 204 19.11 -11.52 18.01
N PRO A 205 18.96 -10.63 19.02
CA PRO A 205 18.33 -9.33 18.81
C PRO A 205 19.05 -8.45 17.77
N LEU A 206 20.40 -8.49 17.73
CA LEU A 206 21.20 -7.71 16.78
C LEU A 206 21.00 -8.22 15.34
N ILE A 207 21.10 -9.54 15.14
CA ILE A 207 20.91 -10.18 13.84
C ILE A 207 19.47 -9.98 13.36
N LEU A 208 18.48 -10.23 14.22
CA LEU A 208 17.07 -10.04 13.88
C LEU A 208 16.77 -8.58 13.52
N SER A 209 17.32 -7.63 14.28
CA SER A 209 17.20 -6.19 13.96
C SER A 209 17.84 -5.87 12.60
N TYR A 210 19.04 -6.39 12.33
CA TYR A 210 19.72 -6.19 11.06
C TYR A 210 18.91 -6.74 9.87
N VAL A 211 18.45 -7.98 9.96
CA VAL A 211 17.63 -8.63 8.92
C VAL A 211 16.33 -7.85 8.68
N LYS A 212 15.66 -7.44 9.76
CA LYS A 212 14.45 -6.62 9.70
C LYS A 212 14.67 -5.28 9.03
N ARG A 213 15.73 -4.55 9.41
CA ARG A 213 16.11 -3.28 8.76
C ARG A 213 16.45 -3.51 7.30
N LYS A 214 17.26 -4.52 6.96
CA LYS A 214 17.63 -4.81 5.57
C LYS A 214 16.39 -5.06 4.70
N ARG A 215 15.43 -5.85 5.22
CA ARG A 215 14.13 -6.08 4.56
C ARG A 215 13.34 -4.78 4.38
N PHE A 216 13.26 -3.95 5.42
CA PHE A 216 12.59 -2.66 5.36
C PHE A 216 13.20 -1.73 4.29
N HIS A 217 14.53 -1.61 4.25
CA HIS A 217 15.22 -0.76 3.27
C HIS A 217 14.95 -1.22 1.85
N ARG A 218 15.07 -2.53 1.58
CA ARG A 218 14.75 -3.09 0.26
C ARG A 218 13.31 -2.77 -0.16
N LEU A 219 12.34 -3.05 0.71
CA LEU A 219 10.93 -2.74 0.45
C LEU A 219 10.71 -1.24 0.21
N SER A 220 11.40 -0.38 0.97
CA SER A 220 11.27 1.06 0.86
C SER A 220 11.85 1.57 -0.46
N LEU A 221 12.96 1.00 -0.93
CA LEU A 221 13.54 1.32 -2.24
C LEU A 221 12.59 0.92 -3.38
N GLU A 222 12.02 -0.28 -3.31
CA GLU A 222 11.05 -0.77 -4.31
C GLU A 222 9.77 0.08 -4.32
N GLU A 223 9.34 0.58 -3.16
CA GLU A 223 8.09 1.37 -3.02
C GLU A 223 8.26 2.88 -3.18
N MET A 224 9.46 3.42 -3.02
CA MET A 224 9.74 4.87 -3.04
C MET A 224 9.11 5.62 -4.22
N PRO A 225 9.28 5.19 -5.49
CA PRO A 225 8.66 5.90 -6.62
C PRO A 225 7.14 5.90 -6.52
N TRP A 226 6.55 4.76 -6.14
CA TRP A 226 5.10 4.63 -5.97
C TRP A 226 4.56 5.47 -4.82
N ARG A 227 5.32 5.61 -3.72
CA ARG A 227 4.97 6.51 -2.59
C ARG A 227 5.00 7.96 -3.01
N ALA A 228 6.03 8.38 -3.75
CA ALA A 228 6.13 9.75 -4.23
C ALA A 228 4.94 10.09 -5.14
N GLN A 229 4.61 9.19 -6.07
CA GLN A 229 3.51 9.36 -7.00
C GLN A 229 2.13 9.31 -6.32
N MET A 230 1.93 8.39 -5.37
CA MET A 230 0.75 8.35 -4.49
C MET A 230 0.54 9.69 -3.77
N ASN A 231 1.60 10.24 -3.18
CA ASN A 231 1.54 11.52 -2.47
C ASN A 231 1.21 12.69 -3.41
N LEU A 232 1.78 12.69 -4.62
CA LEU A 232 1.47 13.70 -5.64
C LEU A 232 -0.01 13.66 -6.04
N TYR A 233 -0.55 12.47 -6.30
CA TYR A 233 -1.97 12.30 -6.62
C TYR A 233 -2.88 12.70 -5.46
N LEU A 234 -2.53 12.31 -4.23
CA LEU A 234 -3.31 12.70 -3.06
C LEU A 234 -3.32 14.22 -2.86
N ALA A 235 -2.17 14.89 -3.02
CA ALA A 235 -2.09 16.35 -2.98
C ALA A 235 -2.94 16.99 -4.09
N GLY A 236 -2.87 16.46 -5.31
CA GLY A 236 -3.70 16.87 -6.43
C GLY A 236 -5.20 16.73 -6.14
N ALA A 237 -5.64 15.61 -5.57
CA ALA A 237 -7.04 15.41 -5.21
C ALA A 237 -7.50 16.40 -4.12
N HIS A 238 -6.70 16.61 -3.07
CA HIS A 238 -7.03 17.61 -2.05
C HIS A 238 -7.14 19.03 -2.64
N PHE A 239 -6.23 19.39 -3.53
CA PHE A 239 -6.27 20.69 -4.21
C PHE A 239 -7.52 20.84 -5.08
N ASN A 240 -7.85 19.84 -5.90
CA ASN A 240 -9.06 19.86 -6.72
C ASN A 240 -10.35 19.95 -5.90
N LEU A 241 -10.42 19.25 -4.76
CA LEU A 241 -11.55 19.34 -3.83
C LEU A 241 -11.69 20.75 -3.23
N VAL A 242 -10.58 21.44 -2.97
CA VAL A 242 -10.62 22.83 -2.51
C VAL A 242 -11.13 23.74 -3.63
N LEU A 243 -10.65 23.57 -4.87
CA LEU A 243 -11.12 24.34 -6.01
C LEU A 243 -12.62 24.16 -6.26
N GLN A 244 -13.12 22.92 -6.22
CA GLN A 244 -14.55 22.63 -6.37
C GLN A 244 -15.38 23.38 -5.32
N LYS A 245 -14.98 23.34 -4.05
CA LYS A 245 -15.66 24.07 -2.96
C LYS A 245 -15.60 25.59 -3.12
N LEU A 246 -14.51 26.13 -3.67
CA LEU A 246 -14.38 27.57 -3.91
C LEU A 246 -15.28 28.01 -5.08
N TRP A 247 -15.35 27.20 -6.14
CA TRP A 247 -16.25 27.43 -7.26
C TRP A 247 -17.71 27.43 -6.81
N GLU A 248 -18.13 26.41 -6.07
CA GLU A 248 -19.49 26.31 -5.49
C GLU A 248 -19.87 27.53 -4.66
N ARG A 249 -18.95 28.04 -3.82
CA ARG A 249 -19.19 29.26 -3.02
C ARG A 249 -19.29 30.52 -3.88
N THR A 250 -18.56 30.58 -4.98
CA THR A 250 -18.54 31.74 -5.88
C THR A 250 -19.83 31.79 -6.69
N GLU A 251 -20.27 30.65 -7.23
CA GLU A 251 -21.59 30.50 -7.88
C GLU A 251 -22.74 30.86 -6.94
N MET A 252 -22.71 30.42 -5.67
CA MET A 252 -23.73 30.83 -4.69
C MET A 252 -23.74 32.36 -4.46
N LYS A 253 -22.58 33.02 -4.46
CA LYS A 253 -22.49 34.48 -4.27
C LYS A 253 -23.00 35.29 -5.47
N PHE A 254 -22.91 34.76 -6.69
CA PHE A 254 -23.38 35.44 -7.90
C PHE A 254 -24.81 35.03 -8.31
N GLY A 255 -25.26 33.82 -7.96
CA GLY A 255 -26.64 33.36 -8.19
C GLY A 255 -27.67 34.01 -7.27
N THR A 256 -27.26 34.47 -6.08
CA THR A 256 -28.19 35.12 -5.14
C THR A 256 -28.41 36.61 -5.44
N SER A 257 -27.50 37.26 -6.17
CA SER A 257 -27.59 38.68 -6.52
C SER A 257 -28.48 38.98 -7.73
N HIS A 258 -28.94 37.96 -8.46
CA HIS A 258 -29.78 38.14 -9.66
C HIS A 258 -31.28 37.87 -9.45
N MET A 259 -31.72 37.52 -8.23
CA MET A 259 -33.12 37.21 -7.90
C MET A 259 -33.88 38.29 -7.11
N MET A 260 -33.33 39.49 -6.95
CA MET A 260 -34.07 40.63 -6.43
C MET A 260 -33.81 41.86 -7.29
N VAL A 261 -34.44 41.96 -8.47
CA VAL A 261 -35.13 43.15 -9.01
C VAL A 261 -35.86 42.70 -10.28
N ARG A 262 -37.08 42.17 -10.13
CA ARG A 262 -38.17 42.32 -11.11
C ARG A 262 -39.49 42.33 -10.32
N HIS A 263 -40.38 43.25 -10.70
CA HIS A 263 -41.67 43.63 -10.10
C HIS A 263 -41.52 44.65 -8.95
N PHE A 264 -42.02 45.89 -9.02
CA PHE A 264 -42.94 46.60 -9.91
C PHE A 264 -42.40 47.98 -10.26
#